data_AF-A0AA39SZV2-F1
#
_entry.id   AF-A0AA39SZV2-F1
#
_cell.length_a   1.000
_cell.length_b   1.000
_cell.length_c   1.000
_cell.angle_alpha   90.00
_cell.angle_beta   90.00
_cell.angle_gamma   90.00
#
_symmetry.space_group_name_H-M   'P 1'
#
loop_
_entity.id
_entity.type
_entity.pdbx_description
1 polymer ?
#
loop_
_entity_poly.entity_id
_entity_poly.type
_entity_poly.pdbx_seq_one_letter_code
_entity_poly.pdbx_strand_id
1 'polypeptide(L)'
;MILGWLSPGSFVLHVLLSWIFVSKLNLGIPGAMGALILSSWLVIIGEFVYVLGGWCPDTWTGFTLASFADLFPALKLTISSAVMLCLELWYYAVLVLIAGYMENAATEISAFSICLNIIAWDFVLCIGFSAAISVRVANELGRGNDKAAKFSIKVVISTSICIGVFFWIICLVFGHKIGFLFTSDEEVAKSVSSLSVLLAFSVLMNSIQTVLTGIYFHRKPS
;
A
#
# COMPACT_ATOMS: atom_id res chain seq x y z
N MET A 1 10.43 -15.52 2.73
CA MET A 1 11.18 -15.47 4.01
C MET A 1 12.27 -14.39 3.98
N ILE A 2 13.12 -14.32 2.93
CA ILE A 2 14.15 -13.26 2.78
C ILE A 2 13.58 -11.83 2.81
N LEU A 3 12.46 -11.60 2.13
CA LEU A 3 11.75 -10.31 2.12
C LEU A 3 11.40 -9.80 3.53
N GLY A 4 10.98 -10.71 4.42
CA GLY A 4 10.64 -10.37 5.80
C GLY A 4 11.83 -9.87 6.63
N TRP A 5 13.07 -10.14 6.19
CA TRP A 5 14.29 -9.64 6.81
C TRP A 5 14.86 -8.41 6.10
N LEU A 6 14.74 -8.35 4.78
CA LEU A 6 15.22 -7.21 3.98
C LEU A 6 14.40 -5.95 4.25
N SER A 7 13.07 -6.05 4.39
CA SER A 7 12.22 -4.87 4.61
C SER A 7 12.49 -4.16 5.94
N PRO A 8 12.57 -4.84 7.11
CA PRO A 8 12.98 -4.18 8.36
C PRO A 8 14.39 -3.61 8.30
N GLY A 9 15.34 -4.31 7.64
CA GLY A 9 16.69 -3.80 7.46
C GLY A 9 16.75 -2.52 6.63
N SER A 10 15.97 -2.45 5.54
CA SER A 10 15.80 -1.26 4.72
C SER A 10 15.18 -0.11 5.53
N PHE A 11 14.19 -0.38 6.37
CA PHE A 11 13.59 0.62 7.25
C PHE A 11 14.61 1.20 8.24
N VAL A 12 15.39 0.35 8.92
CA VAL A 12 16.44 0.82 9.84
C VAL A 12 17.47 1.68 9.10
N LEU A 13 17.90 1.24 7.91
CA LEU A 13 18.81 2.00 7.08
C LEU A 13 18.21 3.35 6.67
N HIS A 14 16.92 3.38 6.32
CA HIS A 14 16.21 4.62 5.97
C HIS A 14 16.21 5.63 7.11
N VAL A 15 15.93 5.18 8.35
CA VAL A 15 15.95 6.03 9.55
C VAL A 15 17.35 6.60 9.79
N LEU A 16 18.38 5.75 9.70
CA LEU A 16 19.77 6.17 9.89
C LEU A 16 20.21 7.19 8.83
N LEU A 17 19.93 6.92 7.54
CA LEU A 17 20.28 7.81 6.45
C LEU A 17 19.50 9.12 6.51
N SER A 18 18.23 9.08 6.89
CA SER A 18 17.41 10.29 7.08
C SER A 18 17.99 11.17 8.19
N TRP A 19 18.40 10.58 9.32
CA TRP A 19 19.05 11.31 10.39
C TRP A 19 20.36 11.96 9.93
N ILE A 20 21.19 11.26 9.15
CA ILE A 20 22.45 11.82 8.64
C ILE A 20 22.17 12.92 7.62
N PHE A 21 21.37 12.65 6.58
CA PHE A 21 21.19 13.54 5.45
C PHE A 21 20.36 14.78 5.82
N VAL A 22 19.31 14.60 6.62
CA VAL A 22 18.42 15.70 7.01
C VAL A 22 18.98 16.45 8.21
N SER A 23 19.33 15.74 9.30
CA SER A 23 19.69 16.41 10.56
C SER A 23 21.17 16.78 10.69
N LYS A 24 22.10 15.99 10.12
CA LYS A 24 23.54 16.28 10.21
C LYS A 24 24.07 17.09 9.03
N LEU A 25 23.65 16.74 7.82
CA LEU A 25 24.10 17.40 6.58
C LEU A 25 23.18 18.56 6.16
N ASN A 26 22.03 18.73 6.81
CA ASN A 26 21.06 19.80 6.51
C ASN A 26 20.63 19.85 5.04
N LEU A 27 20.53 18.69 4.37
CA LEU A 27 20.15 18.59 2.96
C LEU A 27 18.64 18.73 2.74
N GLY A 28 17.84 18.94 3.78
CA GLY A 28 16.41 19.17 3.71
C GLY A 28 15.64 18.06 2.97
N ILE A 29 14.68 18.46 2.13
CA ILE A 29 13.83 17.55 1.33
C ILE A 29 14.66 16.66 0.38
N PRO A 30 15.64 17.20 -0.40
CA PRO A 30 16.54 16.36 -1.20
C PRO A 30 17.25 15.27 -0.39
N GLY A 31 17.67 15.59 0.85
CA GLY A 31 18.27 14.62 1.77
C GLY A 31 17.32 13.48 2.13
N ALA A 32 16.08 13.79 2.48
CA ALA A 32 15.06 12.79 2.80
C ALA A 32 14.75 11.87 1.60
N MET A 33 14.64 12.44 0.40
CA MET A 33 14.45 11.68 -0.84
C MET A 33 15.64 10.77 -1.14
N GLY A 34 16.87 11.27 -0.98
CA GLY A 34 18.09 10.48 -1.16
C GLY A 34 18.17 9.31 -0.18
N ALA A 35 17.83 9.54 1.09
CA ALA A 35 17.78 8.49 2.10
C ALA A 35 16.76 7.39 1.74
N LEU A 36 15.58 7.76 1.22
CA LEU A 36 14.58 6.81 0.74
C LEU A 36 15.13 5.96 -0.42
N ILE A 37 15.65 6.60 -1.47
CA ILE A 37 16.17 5.91 -2.66
C ILE A 37 17.28 4.91 -2.26
N LEU A 38 18.27 5.36 -1.49
CA LEU A 38 19.39 4.51 -1.08
C LEU A 38 18.93 3.33 -0.21
N SER A 39 17.99 3.57 0.71
CA SER A 39 17.45 2.49 1.56
C SER A 39 16.67 1.44 0.75
N SER A 40 15.96 1.85 -0.30
CA SER A 40 15.20 0.94 -1.18
C SER A 40 16.10 0.03 -2.01
N TRP A 41 17.29 0.50 -2.40
CA TRP A 41 18.27 -0.33 -3.12
C TRP A 41 18.72 -1.56 -2.34
N LEU A 42 18.69 -1.53 -1.00
CA LEU A 42 19.01 -2.70 -0.17
C LEU A 42 18.07 -3.87 -0.47
N VAL A 43 16.77 -3.61 -0.61
CA VAL A 43 15.78 -4.66 -0.91
C VAL A 43 16.03 -5.22 -2.31
N ILE A 44 16.22 -4.33 -3.30
CA ILE A 44 16.47 -4.71 -4.69
C ILE A 44 17.73 -5.58 -4.79
N ILE A 45 18.85 -5.11 -4.24
CA ILE A 45 20.13 -5.84 -4.28
C ILE A 45 20.00 -7.16 -3.51
N GLY A 46 19.34 -7.17 -2.36
CA GLY A 46 19.11 -8.37 -1.56
C GLY A 46 18.29 -9.43 -2.30
N GLU A 47 17.27 -9.03 -3.04
CA GLU A 47 16.48 -9.92 -3.90
C GLU A 47 17.30 -10.47 -5.07
N PHE A 48 18.07 -9.63 -5.75
CA PHE A 48 18.95 -10.07 -6.84
C PHE A 48 19.99 -11.07 -6.35
N VAL A 49 20.63 -10.78 -5.21
CA VAL A 49 21.58 -11.71 -4.57
C VAL A 49 20.88 -13.01 -4.21
N TYR A 50 19.65 -12.95 -3.69
CA TYR A 50 18.89 -14.15 -3.35
C TYR A 50 18.56 -15.02 -4.57
N VAL A 51 18.14 -14.41 -5.68
CA VAL A 51 17.80 -15.14 -6.91
C VAL A 51 19.05 -15.67 -7.62
N LEU A 52 20.08 -14.83 -7.79
CA LEU A 52 21.30 -15.17 -8.53
C LEU A 52 22.29 -16.00 -7.71
N GLY A 53 22.19 -15.99 -6.38
CA GLY A 53 23.02 -16.78 -5.46
C GLY A 53 22.69 -18.28 -5.45
N GLY A 54 21.76 -18.74 -6.29
CA GLY A 54 21.43 -20.16 -6.44
C GLY A 54 20.46 -20.70 -5.39
N TRP A 55 19.83 -19.85 -4.57
CA TRP A 55 18.86 -20.28 -3.55
C TRP A 55 17.46 -20.61 -4.12
N CYS A 56 17.18 -20.25 -5.38
CA CYS A 56 15.93 -20.56 -6.07
C CYS A 56 16.17 -21.23 -7.45
N PRO A 57 16.82 -22.41 -7.49
CA PRO A 57 17.23 -23.04 -8.75
C PRO A 57 16.04 -23.42 -9.65
N ASP A 58 14.90 -23.79 -9.04
CA ASP A 58 13.70 -24.19 -9.78
C ASP A 58 12.84 -23.01 -10.26
N THR A 59 13.12 -21.79 -9.77
CA THR A 59 12.30 -20.59 -10.06
C THR A 59 12.92 -19.68 -11.11
N TRP A 60 14.24 -19.65 -11.22
CA TRP A 60 14.94 -18.79 -12.18
C TRP A 60 16.07 -19.54 -12.88
N THR A 61 15.90 -19.79 -14.18
CA THR A 61 16.88 -20.51 -15.02
C THR A 61 17.74 -19.57 -15.87
N GLY A 62 17.73 -18.26 -15.59
CA GLY A 62 18.47 -17.25 -16.35
C GLY A 62 17.66 -16.55 -17.43
N PHE A 63 18.31 -15.62 -18.14
CA PHE A 63 17.69 -14.86 -19.23
C PHE A 63 17.65 -15.69 -20.52
N THR A 64 16.44 -15.97 -21.01
CA THR A 64 16.22 -16.58 -22.33
C THR A 64 15.17 -15.77 -23.08
N LEU A 65 15.16 -15.82 -24.42
CA LEU A 65 14.09 -15.18 -25.22
C LEU A 65 12.70 -15.72 -24.87
N ALA A 66 12.60 -16.98 -24.45
CA ALA A 66 11.36 -17.58 -23.96
C ALA A 66 10.83 -16.89 -22.69
N SER A 67 11.72 -16.38 -21.82
CA SER A 67 11.36 -15.62 -20.62
C SER A 67 10.63 -14.30 -20.94
N PHE A 68 10.73 -13.79 -22.18
CA PHE A 68 10.04 -12.58 -22.63
C PHE A 68 8.70 -12.88 -23.33
N ALA A 69 8.37 -14.15 -23.63
CA ALA A 69 7.12 -14.50 -24.29
C ALA A 69 5.89 -14.18 -23.42
N ASP A 70 6.01 -14.42 -22.12
CA ASP A 70 4.95 -14.13 -21.13
C ASP A 70 4.92 -12.65 -20.70
N LEU A 71 5.91 -11.85 -21.10
CA LEU A 71 5.99 -10.44 -20.74
C LEU A 71 4.84 -9.65 -21.37
N PHE A 72 4.46 -9.94 -22.61
CA PHE A 72 3.40 -9.17 -23.30
C PHE A 72 2.00 -9.35 -22.65
N PRO A 73 1.54 -10.58 -22.33
CA PRO A 73 0.33 -10.78 -21.53
C PRO A 73 0.42 -10.12 -20.14
N ALA A 74 1.56 -10.23 -19.45
CA ALA A 74 1.77 -9.60 -18.15
C ALA A 74 1.72 -8.07 -18.23
N LEU A 75 2.32 -7.47 -19.26
CA LEU A 75 2.27 -6.04 -19.54
C LEU A 75 0.83 -5.57 -19.76
N LYS A 76 0.03 -6.30 -20.56
CA LYS A 76 -1.39 -5.94 -20.78
C LYS A 76 -2.18 -5.89 -19.47
N LEU A 77 -1.97 -6.87 -18.59
CA LEU A 77 -2.60 -6.90 -17.26
C LEU A 77 -2.10 -5.76 -16.36
N THR A 78 -0.80 -5.48 -16.40
CA THR A 78 -0.15 -4.42 -15.63
C THR A 78 -0.62 -3.04 -16.07
N ILE A 79 -0.82 -2.81 -17.38
CA ILE A 79 -1.35 -1.55 -17.91
C ILE A 79 -2.75 -1.28 -17.37
N SER A 80 -3.64 -2.28 -17.36
CA SER A 80 -4.99 -2.11 -16.80
C SER A 80 -4.93 -1.73 -15.32
N SER A 81 -4.05 -2.37 -14.55
CA SER A 81 -3.86 -2.09 -13.12
C SER A 81 -3.21 -0.73 -12.87
N ALA A 82 -2.26 -0.34 -13.72
CA ALA A 82 -1.58 0.96 -13.67
C ALA A 82 -2.57 2.10 -13.98
N VAL A 83 -3.42 1.95 -14.99
CA VAL A 83 -4.46 2.94 -15.31
C VAL A 83 -5.44 3.10 -14.16
N MET A 84 -5.88 2.00 -13.53
CA MET A 84 -6.75 2.05 -12.35
C MET A 84 -6.10 2.85 -11.21
N LEU A 85 -4.84 2.56 -10.89
CA LEU A 85 -4.10 3.28 -9.83
C LEU A 85 -3.86 4.76 -10.20
N CYS A 86 -3.52 5.06 -11.46
CA CYS A 86 -3.36 6.44 -11.93
C CYS A 86 -4.65 7.24 -11.78
N LEU A 87 -5.80 6.65 -12.14
CA LEU A 87 -7.11 7.30 -11.98
C LEU A 87 -7.43 7.59 -10.51
N GLU A 88 -7.10 6.65 -9.62
CA GLU A 88 -7.25 6.85 -8.17
C GLU A 88 -6.35 7.99 -7.65
N LEU A 89 -5.07 8.02 -8.05
CA LEU A 89 -4.14 9.08 -7.68
C LEU A 89 -4.55 10.45 -8.25
N TRP A 90 -5.01 10.49 -9.49
CA TRP A 90 -5.51 11.73 -10.11
C TRP A 90 -6.79 12.23 -9.45
N TYR A 91 -7.69 11.32 -9.06
CA TYR A 91 -8.87 11.68 -8.29
C TYR A 91 -8.48 12.38 -6.98
N TYR A 92 -7.54 11.82 -6.21
CA TYR A 92 -7.04 12.47 -4.99
C TYR A 92 -6.34 13.81 -5.29
N ALA A 93 -5.56 13.91 -6.36
CA ALA A 93 -4.92 15.16 -6.76
C ALA A 93 -5.94 16.26 -7.09
N VAL A 94 -7.03 15.91 -7.78
CA VAL A 94 -8.14 16.84 -8.06
C VAL A 94 -8.82 17.29 -6.77
N LEU A 95 -9.06 16.38 -5.82
CA LEU A 95 -9.64 16.74 -4.52
C LEU A 95 -8.75 17.70 -3.72
N VAL A 96 -7.43 17.44 -3.67
CA VAL A 96 -6.45 18.36 -3.05
C VAL A 96 -6.50 19.73 -3.74
N LEU A 97 -6.57 19.74 -5.08
CA LEU A 97 -6.60 20.97 -5.87
C LEU A 97 -7.87 21.78 -5.58
N ILE A 98 -9.04 21.13 -5.48
CA ILE A 98 -10.30 21.78 -5.08
C ILE A 98 -10.21 22.33 -3.65
N ALA A 99 -9.65 21.58 -2.70
CA ALA A 99 -9.43 22.06 -1.33
C ALA A 99 -8.55 23.33 -1.32
N GLY A 100 -7.61 23.44 -2.26
CA GLY A 100 -6.78 24.64 -2.46
C GLY A 100 -7.51 25.88 -2.94
N TYR A 101 -8.75 25.77 -3.44
CA TYR A 101 -9.60 26.91 -3.82
C TYR A 101 -10.57 27.34 -2.71
N MET A 102 -10.58 26.67 -1.56
CA MET A 102 -11.43 27.05 -0.42
C MET A 102 -10.87 28.28 0.29
N GLU A 103 -11.74 29.05 0.96
CA GLU A 103 -11.36 30.28 1.67
C GLU A 103 -10.21 30.06 2.67
N ASN A 104 -10.18 28.89 3.34
CA ASN A 104 -9.11 28.46 4.23
C ASN A 104 -8.27 27.32 3.62
N ALA A 105 -7.76 27.53 2.40
CA ALA A 105 -7.04 26.53 1.60
C ALA A 105 -5.95 25.77 2.38
N ALA A 106 -5.13 26.46 3.17
CA ALA A 106 -4.04 25.82 3.94
C ALA A 106 -4.56 24.82 4.99
N THR A 107 -5.63 25.20 5.70
CA THR A 107 -6.27 24.37 6.73
C THR A 107 -6.94 23.16 6.12
N GLU A 108 -7.70 23.37 5.03
CA GLU A 108 -8.43 22.30 4.32
C GLU A 108 -7.48 21.31 3.63
N ILE A 109 -6.40 21.79 2.98
CA ILE A 109 -5.37 20.91 2.40
C ILE A 109 -4.69 20.08 3.49
N SER A 110 -4.37 20.69 4.64
CA SER A 110 -3.72 20.00 5.76
C SER A 110 -4.62 18.92 6.35
N ALA A 111 -5.90 19.24 6.59
CA ALA A 111 -6.89 18.30 7.09
C ALA A 111 -7.13 17.15 6.10
N PHE A 112 -7.24 17.45 4.81
CA PHE A 112 -7.39 16.44 3.78
C PHE A 112 -6.14 15.54 3.68
N SER A 113 -4.94 16.12 3.78
CA SER A 113 -3.68 15.36 3.80
C SER A 113 -3.59 14.40 4.98
N ILE A 114 -4.07 14.80 6.16
CA ILE A 114 -4.16 13.89 7.33
C ILE A 114 -5.12 12.73 7.04
N CYS A 115 -6.30 13.03 6.48
CA CYS A 115 -7.28 11.99 6.12
C CYS A 115 -6.70 11.01 5.08
N LEU A 116 -6.03 11.51 4.05
CA LEU A 116 -5.37 10.69 3.03
C LEU A 116 -4.26 9.81 3.61
N ASN A 117 -3.48 10.30 4.58
CA ASN A 117 -2.46 9.48 5.24
C ASN A 117 -3.09 8.29 5.99
N ILE A 118 -4.21 8.51 6.68
CA ILE A 118 -4.94 7.44 7.39
C ILE A 118 -5.47 6.40 6.39
N ILE A 119 -6.07 6.86 5.28
CA ILE A 119 -6.54 5.98 4.20
C ILE A 119 -5.37 5.19 3.59
N ALA A 120 -4.22 5.82 3.38
CA ALA A 120 -3.04 5.18 2.82
C ALA A 120 -2.48 4.08 3.75
N TRP A 121 -2.50 4.28 5.08
CA TRP A 121 -2.08 3.25 6.02
C TRP A 121 -3.00 2.03 6.00
N ASP A 122 -4.32 2.24 5.98
CA ASP A 122 -5.29 1.15 5.82
C ASP A 122 -5.09 0.41 4.49
N PHE A 123 -4.87 1.15 3.40
CA PHE A 123 -4.64 0.59 2.07
C PHE A 123 -3.41 -0.32 2.02
N VAL A 124 -2.27 0.13 2.56
CA VAL A 124 -1.02 -0.67 2.57
C VAL A 124 -1.21 -1.95 3.38
N LEU A 125 -1.93 -1.88 4.49
CA LEU A 125 -2.27 -3.04 5.31
C LEU A 125 -3.14 -4.03 4.51
N CYS A 126 -4.15 -3.56 3.79
CA CYS A 126 -5.01 -4.39 2.96
C CYS A 126 -4.25 -5.03 1.78
N ILE A 127 -3.35 -4.29 1.12
CA ILE A 127 -2.46 -4.83 0.08
C ILE A 127 -1.61 -5.98 0.64
N GLY A 128 -1.08 -5.84 1.86
CA GLY A 128 -0.30 -6.88 2.50
C GLY A 128 -1.06 -8.21 2.62
N PHE A 129 -2.33 -8.16 3.06
CA PHE A 129 -3.20 -9.33 3.10
C PHE A 129 -3.54 -9.87 1.72
N SER A 130 -3.85 -8.99 0.75
CA SER A 130 -4.12 -9.36 -0.64
C SER A 130 -2.92 -10.05 -1.31
N ALA A 131 -1.69 -9.61 -1.03
CA ALA A 131 -0.48 -10.25 -1.54
C ALA A 131 -0.26 -11.63 -0.90
N ALA A 132 -0.41 -11.75 0.41
CA ALA A 132 -0.25 -13.02 1.13
C ALA A 132 -1.27 -14.07 0.66
N ILE A 133 -2.53 -13.67 0.47
CA ILE A 133 -3.58 -14.60 0.02
C ILE A 133 -3.40 -15.01 -1.43
N SER A 134 -2.94 -14.11 -2.29
CA SER A 134 -2.67 -14.38 -3.71
C SER A 134 -1.72 -15.57 -3.86
N VAL A 135 -0.61 -15.56 -3.11
CA VAL A 135 0.36 -16.67 -3.08
C VAL A 135 -0.29 -17.97 -2.58
N ARG A 136 -1.10 -17.90 -1.52
CA ARG A 136 -1.76 -19.09 -0.97
C ARG A 136 -2.78 -19.69 -1.94
N VAL A 137 -3.61 -18.85 -2.56
CA VAL A 137 -4.61 -19.29 -3.55
C VAL A 137 -3.92 -19.88 -4.78
N ALA A 138 -2.87 -19.24 -5.29
CA ALA A 138 -2.08 -19.76 -6.40
C ALA A 138 -1.48 -21.14 -6.09
N ASN A 139 -0.94 -21.33 -4.88
CA ASN A 139 -0.38 -22.62 -4.45
C ASN A 139 -1.46 -23.72 -4.32
N GLU A 140 -2.62 -23.43 -3.74
CA GLU A 140 -3.71 -24.41 -3.62
C GLU A 140 -4.31 -24.78 -4.99
N LEU A 141 -4.46 -23.80 -5.89
CA LEU A 141 -4.90 -24.05 -7.27
C LEU A 141 -3.86 -24.89 -8.04
N GLY A 142 -2.57 -24.61 -7.87
CA GLY A 142 -1.50 -25.41 -8.48
C GLY A 142 -1.46 -26.86 -8.00
N ARG A 143 -1.99 -27.14 -6.79
CA ARG A 143 -2.16 -28.49 -6.24
C ARG A 143 -3.49 -29.16 -6.64
N GLY A 144 -4.34 -28.47 -7.40
CA GLY A 144 -5.68 -28.96 -7.77
C GLY A 144 -6.68 -28.98 -6.60
N ASN A 145 -6.41 -28.26 -5.51
CA ASN A 145 -7.24 -28.26 -4.31
C ASN A 145 -8.20 -27.05 -4.27
N ASP A 146 -9.23 -27.11 -5.10
CA ASP A 146 -10.24 -26.05 -5.23
C ASP A 146 -10.95 -25.71 -3.91
N LYS A 147 -11.13 -26.70 -3.03
CA LYS A 147 -11.76 -26.50 -1.72
C LYS A 147 -10.89 -25.61 -0.82
N ALA A 148 -9.59 -25.87 -0.77
CA ALA A 148 -8.65 -25.07 0.01
C ALA A 148 -8.44 -23.67 -0.58
N ALA A 149 -8.45 -23.53 -1.92
CA ALA A 149 -8.42 -22.23 -2.58
C ALA A 149 -9.64 -21.36 -2.19
N LYS A 150 -10.86 -21.92 -2.28
CA LYS A 150 -12.10 -21.23 -1.88
C LYS A 150 -12.13 -20.90 -0.39
N PHE A 151 -11.64 -21.80 0.46
CA PHE A 151 -11.53 -21.55 1.90
C PHE A 151 -10.59 -20.38 2.19
N SER A 152 -9.42 -20.34 1.54
CA SER A 152 -8.45 -19.26 1.66
C SER A 152 -9.08 -17.91 1.27
N ILE A 153 -9.81 -17.86 0.14
CA ILE A 153 -10.56 -16.67 -0.28
C ILE A 153 -11.59 -16.23 0.79
N LYS A 154 -12.35 -17.16 1.35
CA LYS A 154 -13.34 -16.83 2.40
C LYS A 154 -12.66 -16.25 3.64
N VAL A 155 -11.52 -16.80 4.06
CA VAL A 155 -10.76 -16.31 5.21
C VAL A 155 -10.31 -14.87 4.98
N VAL A 156 -9.72 -14.53 3.82
CA VAL A 156 -9.24 -13.15 3.59
C VAL A 156 -10.38 -12.14 3.52
N ILE A 157 -11.51 -12.50 2.91
CA ILE A 157 -12.69 -11.61 2.87
C ILE A 157 -13.18 -11.34 4.30
N SER A 158 -13.31 -12.39 5.12
CA SER A 158 -13.75 -12.24 6.50
C SER A 158 -12.77 -11.38 7.31
N THR A 159 -11.46 -11.65 7.21
CA THR A 159 -10.44 -10.89 7.92
C THR A 159 -10.44 -9.42 7.50
N SER A 160 -10.56 -9.14 6.19
CA SER A 160 -10.59 -7.76 5.69
C SER A 160 -11.81 -6.99 6.17
N ILE A 161 -12.99 -7.62 6.16
CA ILE A 161 -14.20 -7.01 6.70
C ILE A 161 -14.05 -6.72 8.20
N CYS A 162 -13.51 -7.67 8.98
CA CYS A 162 -13.28 -7.46 10.40
C CYS A 162 -12.32 -6.29 10.67
N ILE A 163 -11.24 -6.18 9.90
CA ILE A 163 -10.27 -5.10 10.03
C ILE A 163 -10.88 -3.76 9.60
N GLY A 164 -11.56 -3.72 8.46
CA GLY A 164 -12.23 -2.51 7.97
C GLY A 164 -13.29 -2.00 8.95
N VAL A 165 -14.10 -2.91 9.54
CA VAL A 165 -15.07 -2.56 10.60
C VAL A 165 -14.36 -2.05 11.86
N PHE A 166 -13.24 -2.66 12.24
CA PHE A 166 -12.47 -2.22 13.39
C PHE A 166 -11.94 -0.79 13.20
N PHE A 167 -11.30 -0.49 12.07
CA PHE A 167 -10.81 0.87 11.79
C PHE A 167 -11.95 1.87 11.55
N TRP A 168 -13.07 1.44 10.97
CA TRP A 168 -14.29 2.25 10.83
C TRP A 168 -14.81 2.71 12.20
N ILE A 169 -14.94 1.79 13.16
CA ILE A 169 -15.36 2.11 14.53
C ILE A 169 -14.36 3.06 15.19
N ILE A 170 -13.05 2.81 15.04
CA ILE A 170 -12.02 3.71 15.58
C ILE A 170 -12.16 5.12 15.01
N CYS A 171 -12.33 5.26 13.70
CA CYS A 171 -12.47 6.56 13.04
C CYS A 171 -13.74 7.29 13.49
N LEU A 172 -14.84 6.58 13.74
CA LEU A 172 -16.08 7.19 14.25
C LEU A 172 -15.97 7.61 15.72
N VAL A 173 -15.44 6.75 16.58
CA VAL A 173 -15.34 6.99 18.03
C VAL A 173 -14.30 8.05 18.35
N PHE A 174 -13.14 7.97 17.68
CA PHE A 174 -12.01 8.86 17.92
C PHE A 174 -11.87 9.96 16.88
N GLY A 175 -12.81 10.10 15.94
CA GLY A 175 -12.76 11.08 14.85
C GLY A 175 -12.43 12.50 15.27
N HIS A 176 -13.02 12.95 16.39
CA HIS A 176 -12.77 14.28 16.95
C HIS A 176 -11.36 14.43 17.56
N LYS A 177 -10.71 13.33 17.95
CA LYS A 177 -9.37 13.32 18.56
C LYS A 177 -8.28 12.92 17.57
N ILE A 178 -8.62 12.27 16.47
CA ILE A 178 -7.68 11.78 15.46
C ILE A 178 -6.86 12.93 14.87
N GLY A 179 -7.47 14.08 14.60
CA GLY A 179 -6.74 15.26 14.09
C GLY A 179 -5.57 15.67 15.00
N PHE A 180 -5.76 15.62 16.32
CA PHE A 180 -4.74 16.00 17.30
C PHE A 180 -3.55 15.05 17.40
N LEU A 181 -3.62 13.84 16.81
CA LEU A 181 -2.45 12.95 16.67
C LEU A 181 -1.47 13.45 15.61
N PHE A 182 -1.94 14.25 14.65
CA PHE A 182 -1.16 14.70 13.50
C PHE A 182 -0.80 16.18 13.55
N THR A 183 -1.61 17.00 14.24
CA THR A 183 -1.40 18.44 14.31
C THR A 183 -1.74 19.01 15.69
N SER A 184 -1.07 20.10 16.06
CA SER A 184 -1.40 20.91 17.24
C SER A 184 -2.29 22.11 16.89
N ASP A 185 -2.57 22.33 15.61
CA ASP A 185 -3.46 23.39 15.12
C ASP A 185 -4.93 22.99 15.31
N GLU A 186 -5.66 23.78 16.10
CA GLU A 186 -7.06 23.53 16.43
C GLU A 186 -7.99 23.64 15.20
N GLU A 187 -7.70 24.55 14.26
CA GLU A 187 -8.52 24.74 13.06
C GLU A 187 -8.39 23.52 12.15
N VAL A 188 -7.16 23.04 11.95
CA VAL A 188 -6.90 21.82 11.17
C VAL A 188 -7.54 20.60 11.84
N ALA A 189 -7.38 20.45 13.16
CA ALA A 189 -7.98 19.34 13.90
C ALA A 189 -9.51 19.34 13.82
N LYS A 190 -10.14 20.52 13.87
CA LYS A 190 -11.58 20.69 13.72
C LYS A 190 -12.05 20.35 12.31
N SER A 191 -11.30 20.77 11.28
CA SER A 191 -11.57 20.39 9.89
C SER A 191 -11.46 18.87 9.68
N VAL A 192 -10.43 18.21 10.23
CA VAL A 192 -10.33 16.73 10.25
C VAL A 192 -11.53 16.09 10.95
N SER A 193 -11.95 16.63 12.09
CA SER A 193 -13.13 16.14 12.80
C SER A 193 -14.40 16.25 11.96
N SER A 194 -14.55 17.29 11.14
CA SER A 194 -15.69 17.44 10.24
C SER A 194 -15.71 16.39 9.12
N LEU A 195 -14.54 15.92 8.70
CA LEU A 195 -14.35 14.87 7.70
C LEU A 195 -14.38 13.45 8.29
N SER A 196 -14.37 13.29 9.62
CA SER A 196 -14.18 12.00 10.29
C SER A 196 -15.18 10.91 9.88
N VAL A 197 -16.45 11.26 9.67
CA VAL A 197 -17.48 10.32 9.20
C VAL A 197 -17.17 9.86 7.78
N LEU A 198 -16.84 10.81 6.89
CA LEU A 198 -16.46 10.49 5.51
C LEU A 198 -15.21 9.58 5.49
N LEU A 199 -14.18 9.96 6.25
CA LEU A 199 -12.95 9.18 6.43
C LEU A 199 -13.25 7.75 6.88
N ALA A 200 -14.10 7.58 7.90
CA ALA A 200 -14.46 6.26 8.39
C ALA A 200 -15.06 5.40 7.27
N PHE A 201 -16.06 5.93 6.55
CA PHE A 201 -16.69 5.18 5.45
C PHE A 201 -15.71 4.90 4.31
N SER A 202 -14.82 5.84 3.99
CA SER A 202 -13.75 5.62 3.01
C SER A 202 -12.83 4.46 3.40
N VAL A 203 -12.41 4.39 4.67
CA VAL A 203 -11.60 3.27 5.20
C VAL A 203 -12.34 1.93 5.07
N LEU A 204 -13.60 1.87 5.47
CA LEU A 204 -14.41 0.65 5.36
C LEU A 204 -14.54 0.17 3.90
N MET A 205 -14.82 1.09 2.99
CA MET A 205 -14.97 0.77 1.56
C MET A 205 -13.64 0.33 0.95
N ASN A 206 -12.53 1.00 1.29
CA ASN A 206 -11.21 0.68 0.77
C ASN A 206 -10.76 -0.74 1.19
N SER A 207 -10.98 -1.09 2.45
CA SER A 207 -10.71 -2.44 2.98
C SER A 207 -11.46 -3.55 2.20
N ILE A 208 -12.69 -3.28 1.78
CA ILE A 208 -13.50 -4.24 0.99
C ILE A 208 -13.03 -4.28 -0.47
N GLN A 209 -12.87 -3.12 -1.10
CA GLN A 209 -12.50 -2.98 -2.52
C GLN A 209 -11.15 -3.63 -2.83
N THR A 210 -10.15 -3.42 -1.98
CA THR A 210 -8.78 -3.91 -2.20
C THR A 210 -8.73 -5.44 -2.25
N VAL A 211 -9.49 -6.11 -1.38
CA VAL A 211 -9.51 -7.57 -1.32
C VAL A 211 -10.34 -8.18 -2.45
N LEU A 212 -11.49 -7.57 -2.79
CA LEU A 212 -12.31 -8.02 -3.92
C LEU A 212 -11.55 -7.94 -5.26
N THR A 213 -10.82 -6.84 -5.47
CA THR A 213 -9.99 -6.65 -6.66
C THR A 213 -8.90 -7.72 -6.75
N GLY A 214 -8.20 -8.01 -5.64
CA GLY A 214 -7.19 -9.06 -5.59
C GLY A 214 -7.71 -10.45 -5.95
N ILE A 215 -8.91 -10.80 -5.49
CA ILE A 215 -9.54 -12.10 -5.78
C ILE A 215 -9.97 -12.20 -7.25
N TYR A 216 -10.51 -11.13 -7.83
CA TYR A 216 -10.98 -11.12 -9.22
C TYR A 216 -9.84 -11.48 -10.19
N PHE A 217 -8.64 -10.97 -9.97
CA PHE A 217 -7.46 -11.28 -10.79
C PHE A 217 -7.05 -12.77 -10.76
N HIS A 218 -7.46 -13.53 -9.74
CA HIS A 218 -7.09 -14.94 -9.56
C HIS A 218 -8.13 -15.92 -10.10
N ARG A 219 -9.29 -15.43 -10.54
CA ARG A 219 -10.32 -16.27 -11.13
C ARG A 219 -10.04 -16.44 -12.62
N LYS A 220 -9.43 -17.57 -13.00
CA LYS A 220 -9.46 -17.98 -14.42
C LYS A 220 -10.93 -18.12 -14.85
N PRO A 221 -11.32 -17.64 -16.04
CA PRO A 221 -12.59 -18.00 -16.62
C PRO A 221 -12.60 -19.52 -16.84
N SER A 222 -13.57 -20.18 -16.22
CA SER A 222 -13.90 -21.59 -16.41
C SER A 222 -14.40 -21.86 -17.82
#